data_AF-A0A4V2IUB4-F1
#
_entry.id   AF-A0A4V2IUB4-F1
#
_cell.length_a   1.000
_cell.length_b   1.000
_cell.length_c   1.000
_cell.angle_alpha   90.00
_cell.angle_beta   90.00
_cell.angle_gamma   90.00
#
_symmetry.space_group_name_H-M   'P 1'
#
loop_
_entity.id
_entity.type
_entity.pdbx_description
1 polymer ?
#
loop_
_entity_poly.entity_id
_entity_poly.type
_entity_poly.pdbx_seq_one_letter_code
_entity_poly.pdbx_strand_id
1 'polypeptide(L)'
;RHLTLSLEEVDRAPNKGAKELVLWKIAHEVVSLALEHGVAVATERLRYLRKSRRGDGSGRAFRRKQHRFAYASLLRKVHSLARKRGVQVVEVNPQDTSTIGMLKYAPLLSLSKDVAAAYVIGRRALGFREKLPRGYERLLRDERFRGHVQGFYASKVQELQAKKAQERNPYLRRRLSREIGKAKRHLSLFSSLQGSPGSQREVTDGRNSPGVNPWRVLRVGLFLPLLGREVPRDLSPLKVILHRGAWEGWKGGLGPPPGGGPKCANVHFG
;
A
#
# COMPACT_ATOMS: atom_id res chain seq x y z
N ARG A 1 -21.07 -7.95 -3.52
CA ARG A 1 -20.39 -9.25 -3.26
C ARG A 1 -19.07 -9.26 -4.03
N HIS A 2 -18.00 -9.84 -3.49
CA HIS A 2 -16.72 -10.01 -4.20
C HIS A 2 -16.23 -11.45 -4.03
N LEU A 3 -15.42 -11.94 -4.96
CA LEU A 3 -14.80 -13.26 -4.91
C LEU A 3 -13.27 -13.09 -4.86
N THR A 4 -12.59 -14.01 -4.18
CA THR A 4 -11.13 -14.03 -4.09
C THR A 4 -10.60 -15.43 -4.34
N LEU A 5 -9.59 -15.55 -5.19
CA LEU A 5 -8.86 -16.79 -5.40
C LEU A 5 -7.60 -16.80 -4.52
N SER A 6 -7.43 -17.85 -3.72
CA SER A 6 -6.25 -18.01 -2.87
C SER A 6 -5.03 -18.40 -3.70
N LEU A 7 -3.89 -17.78 -3.42
CA LEU A 7 -2.59 -18.14 -4.03
C LEU A 7 -1.71 -18.98 -3.10
N GLU A 8 -2.25 -19.47 -1.98
CA GLU A 8 -1.47 -20.23 -1.01
C GLU A 8 -0.87 -21.53 -1.59
N GLU A 9 -1.61 -22.20 -2.49
CA GLU A 9 -1.13 -23.40 -3.17
C GLU A 9 0.14 -23.11 -4.00
N VAL A 10 0.18 -21.96 -4.69
CA VAL A 10 1.35 -21.51 -5.47
C VAL A 10 2.56 -21.29 -4.57
N ASP A 11 2.33 -20.76 -3.38
CA ASP A 11 3.37 -20.50 -2.39
C ASP A 11 3.87 -21.78 -1.72
N ARG A 12 3.01 -22.78 -1.53
CA ARG A 12 3.33 -24.07 -0.90
C ARG A 12 3.87 -25.12 -1.88
N ALA A 13 3.79 -24.90 -3.18
CA ALA A 13 4.27 -25.83 -4.20
C ALA A 13 5.71 -26.32 -3.94
N PRO A 14 5.97 -27.64 -3.98
CA PRO A 14 7.25 -28.22 -3.56
C PRO A 14 8.38 -27.96 -4.55
N ASN A 15 8.07 -27.95 -5.86
CA ASN A 15 9.04 -27.76 -6.94
C ASN A 15 8.47 -26.86 -8.04
N LYS A 16 9.32 -26.52 -9.03
CA LYS A 16 8.96 -25.64 -10.14
C LYS A 16 7.84 -26.21 -11.01
N GLY A 17 7.85 -27.51 -11.29
CA GLY A 17 6.83 -28.18 -12.12
C GLY A 17 5.45 -28.11 -11.49
N ALA A 18 5.32 -28.54 -10.23
CA ALA A 18 4.07 -28.44 -9.46
C ALA A 18 3.55 -27.00 -9.39
N LYS A 19 4.45 -26.03 -9.21
CA LYS A 19 4.09 -24.62 -9.20
C LYS A 19 3.50 -24.13 -10.52
N GLU A 20 4.09 -24.55 -11.65
CA GLU A 20 3.60 -24.18 -12.97
C GLU A 20 2.21 -24.76 -13.24
N LEU A 21 1.92 -25.98 -12.78
CA LEU A 21 0.57 -26.57 -12.85
C LEU A 21 -0.45 -25.76 -12.06
N VAL A 22 -0.15 -25.40 -10.81
CA VAL A 22 -1.04 -24.58 -9.97
C VAL A 22 -1.26 -23.20 -10.59
N LEU A 23 -0.22 -22.58 -11.15
CA LEU A 23 -0.35 -21.30 -11.85
C LEU A 23 -1.27 -21.38 -13.07
N TRP A 24 -1.21 -22.47 -13.84
CA TRP A 24 -2.13 -22.72 -14.94
C TRP A 24 -3.56 -22.95 -14.45
N LYS A 25 -3.75 -23.75 -13.40
CA LYS A 25 -5.06 -23.96 -12.76
C LYS A 25 -5.71 -22.62 -12.39
N ILE A 26 -4.99 -21.74 -11.70
CA ILE A 26 -5.49 -20.42 -11.31
C ILE A 26 -5.76 -19.53 -12.53
N ALA A 27 -4.90 -19.57 -13.55
CA ALA A 27 -5.16 -18.83 -14.78
C ALA A 27 -6.45 -19.30 -15.48
N HIS A 28 -6.70 -20.61 -15.49
CA HIS A 28 -7.95 -21.19 -15.99
C HIS A 28 -9.15 -20.72 -15.16
N GLU A 29 -9.08 -20.76 -13.83
CA GLU A 29 -10.15 -20.27 -12.96
C GLU A 29 -10.48 -18.79 -13.23
N VAL A 30 -9.47 -17.92 -13.33
CA VAL A 30 -9.67 -16.49 -13.63
C VAL A 30 -10.37 -16.28 -14.97
N VAL A 31 -9.92 -16.96 -16.03
CA VAL A 31 -10.48 -16.78 -17.38
C VAL A 31 -11.86 -17.44 -17.50
N SER A 32 -12.09 -18.59 -16.87
CA SER A 32 -13.42 -19.22 -16.82
C SER A 32 -14.43 -18.32 -16.11
N LEU A 33 -14.08 -17.73 -14.96
CA LEU A 33 -14.95 -16.78 -14.26
C LEU A 33 -15.28 -15.56 -15.14
N ALA A 34 -14.30 -15.05 -15.89
CA ALA A 34 -14.52 -13.93 -16.80
C ALA A 34 -15.49 -14.28 -17.94
N LEU A 35 -15.39 -15.50 -18.50
CA LEU A 35 -16.32 -16.00 -19.52
C LEU A 35 -17.73 -16.20 -18.97
N GLU A 36 -17.85 -16.88 -17.82
CA GLU A 36 -19.13 -17.16 -17.16
C GLU A 36 -19.92 -15.87 -16.89
N HIS A 37 -19.23 -14.79 -16.54
CA HIS A 37 -19.85 -13.50 -16.25
C HIS A 37 -19.89 -12.56 -17.47
N GLY A 38 -19.32 -12.95 -18.62
CA GLY A 38 -19.25 -12.11 -19.82
C GLY A 38 -18.47 -10.81 -19.63
N VAL A 39 -17.39 -10.82 -18.85
CA VAL A 39 -16.60 -9.63 -18.50
C VAL A 39 -15.16 -9.68 -19.00
N ALA A 40 -14.57 -8.51 -19.19
CA ALA A 40 -13.13 -8.36 -19.44
C ALA A 40 -12.30 -8.52 -18.16
N VAL A 41 -11.03 -8.92 -18.32
CA VAL A 41 -10.08 -9.01 -17.20
C VAL A 41 -9.23 -7.75 -17.13
N ALA A 42 -9.30 -7.03 -16.01
CA ALA A 42 -8.45 -5.87 -15.75
C ALA A 42 -7.17 -6.29 -15.01
N THR A 43 -6.00 -5.88 -15.50
CA THR A 43 -4.71 -6.13 -14.85
C THR A 43 -3.88 -4.86 -14.78
N GLU A 44 -3.01 -4.74 -13.77
CA GLU A 44 -2.02 -3.67 -13.76
C GLU A 44 -0.88 -3.95 -14.74
N ARG A 45 -0.46 -2.90 -15.45
CA ARG A 45 0.76 -2.91 -16.27
C ARG A 45 2.01 -2.82 -15.40
N LEU A 46 2.31 -3.90 -14.68
CA LEU A 46 3.47 -3.99 -13.80
C LEU A 46 4.70 -4.48 -14.55
N ARG A 47 5.68 -3.58 -14.77
CA ARG A 47 6.99 -3.94 -15.34
C ARG A 47 7.82 -4.81 -14.40
N TYR A 48 7.81 -4.48 -13.11
CA TYR A 48 8.51 -5.24 -12.08
C TYR A 48 7.82 -5.06 -10.72
N LEU A 49 7.86 -6.10 -9.89
CA LEU A 49 7.47 -5.99 -8.48
C LEU A 49 8.73 -5.79 -7.64
N ARG A 50 8.82 -4.68 -6.90
CA ARG A 50 9.99 -4.38 -6.06
C ARG A 50 10.16 -5.44 -4.98
N LYS A 51 11.13 -6.33 -5.14
CA LYS A 51 11.44 -7.37 -4.15
C LYS A 51 12.21 -6.79 -2.97
N SER A 52 11.82 -7.19 -1.77
CA SER A 52 12.55 -6.86 -0.56
C SER A 52 13.91 -7.55 -0.51
N ARG A 53 14.89 -6.93 0.14
CA ARG A 53 16.28 -7.38 0.23
C ARG A 53 16.71 -7.49 1.68
N ARG A 54 17.79 -8.25 1.96
CA ARG A 54 18.34 -8.30 3.31
C ARG A 54 18.76 -6.88 3.73
N GLY A 55 18.32 -6.45 4.91
CA GLY A 55 18.66 -5.14 5.47
C GLY A 55 17.70 -4.01 5.12
N ASP A 56 16.63 -4.23 4.35
CA ASP A 56 15.62 -3.20 4.07
C ASP A 56 14.50 -3.09 5.14
N GLY A 57 14.63 -3.84 6.24
CA GLY A 57 13.65 -3.90 7.33
C GLY A 57 12.58 -4.99 7.16
N SER A 58 12.51 -5.66 6.02
CA SER A 58 11.60 -6.80 5.83
C SER A 58 11.99 -8.00 6.71
N GLY A 59 10.99 -8.75 7.19
CA GLY A 59 11.21 -10.02 7.89
C GLY A 59 11.65 -11.14 6.94
N ARG A 60 12.46 -12.11 7.41
CA ARG A 60 12.92 -13.25 6.59
C ARG A 60 11.75 -14.02 5.97
N ALA A 61 10.70 -14.28 6.75
CA ALA A 61 9.50 -14.99 6.29
C ALA A 61 8.79 -14.23 5.16
N PHE A 62 8.58 -12.92 5.32
CA PHE A 62 7.96 -12.07 4.29
C PHE A 62 8.80 -12.04 3.00
N ARG A 63 10.12 -11.89 3.11
CA ARG A 63 11.02 -11.96 1.96
C ARG A 63 10.87 -13.27 1.20
N ARG A 64 10.87 -14.40 1.90
CA ARG A 64 10.71 -15.72 1.27
C ARG A 64 9.41 -15.80 0.48
N LYS A 65 8.28 -15.38 1.06
CA LYS A 65 6.98 -15.33 0.36
C LYS A 65 7.05 -14.43 -0.88
N GLN A 66 7.54 -13.19 -0.72
CA GLN A 66 7.63 -12.24 -1.83
C GLN A 66 8.53 -12.71 -2.98
N HIS A 67 9.65 -13.38 -2.67
CA HIS A 67 10.56 -13.92 -3.68
C HIS A 67 10.02 -15.18 -4.36
N ARG A 68 9.20 -15.97 -3.67
CA ARG A 68 8.47 -17.10 -4.25
C ARG A 68 7.31 -16.63 -5.13
N PHE A 69 6.73 -15.47 -4.88
CA PHE A 69 5.55 -15.02 -5.64
C PHE A 69 5.85 -14.86 -7.14
N ALA A 70 5.18 -15.68 -7.96
CA ALA A 70 5.41 -15.79 -9.41
C ALA A 70 4.48 -14.91 -10.24
N TYR A 71 4.28 -13.66 -9.83
CA TYR A 71 3.33 -12.71 -10.44
C TYR A 71 3.43 -12.61 -11.96
N ALA A 72 4.64 -12.40 -12.50
CA ALA A 72 4.84 -12.27 -13.93
C ALA A 72 4.56 -13.57 -14.71
N SER A 73 4.72 -14.75 -14.07
CA SER A 73 4.32 -16.02 -14.67
C SER A 73 2.80 -16.15 -14.71
N LEU A 74 2.13 -15.80 -13.61
CA LEU A 74 0.67 -15.82 -13.51
C LEU A 74 0.02 -14.88 -14.54
N LEU A 75 0.44 -13.61 -14.59
CA LEU A 75 -0.10 -12.65 -15.55
C LEU A 75 0.04 -13.11 -17.00
N ARG A 76 1.24 -13.58 -17.39
CA ARG A 76 1.47 -14.07 -18.75
C ARG A 76 0.54 -15.23 -19.11
N LYS A 77 0.28 -16.14 -18.17
CA LYS A 77 -0.65 -17.26 -18.37
C LYS A 77 -2.09 -16.77 -18.50
N VAL A 78 -2.54 -15.87 -17.63
CA VAL A 78 -3.87 -15.26 -17.71
C VAL A 78 -4.05 -14.54 -19.05
N HIS A 79 -3.09 -13.72 -19.47
CA HIS A 79 -3.14 -12.99 -20.74
C HIS A 79 -3.15 -13.94 -21.94
N SER A 80 -2.28 -14.95 -21.94
CA SER A 80 -2.21 -15.95 -23.01
C SER A 80 -3.52 -16.74 -23.14
N LEU A 81 -4.08 -17.17 -22.00
CA LEU A 81 -5.31 -17.94 -21.97
C LEU A 81 -6.53 -17.10 -22.33
N ALA A 82 -6.62 -15.87 -21.82
CA ALA A 82 -7.68 -14.93 -22.14
C ALA A 82 -7.74 -14.67 -23.65
N ARG A 83 -6.58 -14.41 -24.28
CA ARG A 83 -6.48 -14.24 -25.75
C ARG A 83 -6.97 -15.47 -26.51
N LYS A 84 -6.58 -16.68 -26.07
CA LYS A 84 -7.02 -17.93 -26.71
C LYS A 84 -8.53 -18.18 -26.59
N ARG A 85 -9.14 -17.71 -25.50
CA ARG A 85 -10.57 -17.91 -25.22
C ARG A 85 -11.44 -16.69 -25.56
N GLY A 86 -10.90 -15.71 -26.29
CA GLY A 86 -11.66 -14.52 -26.70
C GLY A 86 -12.03 -13.55 -25.56
N VAL A 87 -11.37 -13.65 -24.40
CA VAL A 87 -11.58 -12.72 -23.28
C VAL A 87 -10.64 -11.52 -23.43
N GLN A 88 -11.21 -10.32 -23.44
CA GLN A 88 -10.42 -9.09 -23.49
C GLN A 88 -9.66 -8.89 -22.18
N VAL A 89 -8.40 -8.50 -22.28
CA VAL A 89 -7.58 -8.06 -21.15
C VAL A 89 -7.28 -6.58 -21.29
N VAL A 90 -7.57 -5.82 -20.24
CA VAL A 90 -7.29 -4.37 -20.18
C VAL A 90 -6.16 -4.13 -19.19
N GLU A 91 -5.03 -3.63 -19.69
CA GLU A 91 -3.92 -3.23 -18.85
C GLU A 91 -4.05 -1.76 -18.40
N VAL A 92 -3.98 -1.51 -17.09
CA VAL A 92 -4.11 -0.17 -16.51
C VAL A 92 -2.80 0.31 -15.87
N ASN A 93 -2.66 1.62 -15.72
CA ASN A 93 -1.53 2.20 -14.98
C ASN A 93 -1.55 1.74 -13.51
N PRO A 94 -0.47 1.13 -12.96
CA PRO A 94 -0.39 0.67 -11.56
C PRO A 94 -0.25 1.80 -10.53
N GLN A 95 -0.09 3.05 -10.96
CA GLN A 95 0.28 4.15 -10.08
C GLN A 95 -0.74 4.35 -8.92
N ASP A 96 -0.26 4.19 -7.69
CA ASP A 96 -0.98 4.48 -6.45
C ASP A 96 -2.32 3.73 -6.27
N THR A 97 -2.56 2.64 -7.00
CA THR A 97 -3.79 1.80 -6.90
C THR A 97 -4.05 1.32 -5.48
N SER A 98 -3.04 0.74 -4.83
CA SER A 98 -3.12 0.29 -3.43
C SER A 98 -3.38 1.44 -2.46
N THR A 99 -2.74 2.59 -2.66
CA THR A 99 -2.92 3.76 -1.80
C THR A 99 -4.34 4.31 -1.93
N ILE A 100 -4.85 4.47 -3.15
CA ILE A 100 -6.23 4.91 -3.40
C ILE A 100 -7.23 3.90 -2.87
N GLY A 101 -7.01 2.60 -3.11
CA GLY A 101 -7.84 1.52 -2.61
C GLY A 101 -7.98 1.59 -1.09
N MET A 102 -6.85 1.68 -0.37
CA MET A 102 -6.85 1.77 1.09
C MET A 102 -7.48 3.05 1.64
N LEU A 103 -7.25 4.20 0.99
CA LEU A 103 -7.73 5.49 1.51
C LEU A 103 -9.20 5.75 1.15
N LYS A 104 -9.66 5.32 -0.01
CA LYS A 104 -10.98 5.66 -0.53
C LYS A 104 -11.97 4.50 -0.40
N TYR A 105 -11.64 3.35 -0.95
CA TYR A 105 -12.63 2.29 -1.15
C TYR A 105 -12.68 1.28 0.00
N ALA A 106 -11.54 0.96 0.62
CA ALA A 106 -11.51 0.10 1.79
C ALA A 106 -12.39 0.62 2.94
N PRO A 107 -12.27 1.89 3.41
CA PRO A 107 -13.16 2.44 4.44
C PRO A 107 -14.61 2.61 3.99
N LEU A 108 -14.83 3.00 2.72
CA LEU A 108 -16.17 3.31 2.21
C LEU A 108 -17.01 2.05 2.02
N LEU A 109 -16.40 0.98 1.50
CA LEU A 109 -17.07 -0.25 1.09
C LEU A 109 -16.77 -1.42 2.04
N SER A 110 -16.10 -1.18 3.17
CA SER A 110 -15.67 -2.21 4.12
C SER A 110 -14.90 -3.36 3.46
N LEU A 111 -13.99 -3.02 2.54
CA LEU A 111 -13.19 -3.97 1.78
C LEU A 111 -11.79 -4.14 2.39
N SER A 112 -11.20 -5.32 2.18
CA SER A 112 -9.77 -5.49 2.44
C SER A 112 -8.95 -4.60 1.51
N LYS A 113 -7.73 -4.24 1.91
CA LYS A 113 -6.82 -3.41 1.09
C LYS A 113 -6.59 -3.97 -0.32
N ASP A 114 -6.54 -5.30 -0.45
CA ASP A 114 -6.20 -5.97 -1.71
C ASP A 114 -7.42 -6.00 -2.63
N VAL A 115 -8.62 -6.26 -2.08
CA VAL A 115 -9.88 -6.17 -2.82
C VAL A 115 -10.19 -4.72 -3.22
N ALA A 116 -9.93 -3.76 -2.34
CA ALA A 116 -10.08 -2.34 -2.66
C ALA A 116 -9.11 -1.90 -3.77
N ALA A 117 -7.88 -2.41 -3.80
CA ALA A 117 -6.94 -2.16 -4.90
C ALA A 117 -7.43 -2.77 -6.23
N ALA A 118 -7.94 -4.01 -6.19
CA ALA A 118 -8.58 -4.65 -7.36
C ALA A 118 -9.77 -3.83 -7.88
N TYR A 119 -10.56 -3.25 -6.98
CA TYR A 119 -11.66 -2.36 -7.34
C TYR A 119 -11.18 -1.10 -8.08
N VAL A 120 -10.08 -0.46 -7.63
CA VAL A 120 -9.47 0.68 -8.36
C VAL A 120 -9.00 0.26 -9.75
N ILE A 121 -8.39 -0.92 -9.88
CA ILE A 121 -7.92 -1.45 -11.16
C ILE A 121 -9.10 -1.63 -12.13
N GLY A 122 -10.18 -2.27 -11.70
CA GLY A 122 -11.40 -2.42 -12.50
C GLY A 122 -12.00 -1.09 -12.91
N ARG A 123 -12.11 -0.13 -11.98
CA ARG A 123 -12.60 1.22 -12.29
C ARG A 123 -11.75 1.93 -13.34
N ARG A 124 -10.43 1.83 -13.25
CA ARG A 124 -9.52 2.41 -14.26
C ARG A 124 -9.68 1.76 -15.62
N ALA A 125 -9.90 0.45 -15.67
CA ALA A 125 -10.14 -0.28 -16.93
C ALA A 125 -11.43 0.19 -17.61
N LEU A 126 -12.44 0.59 -16.82
CA LEU A 126 -13.67 1.22 -17.30
C LEU A 126 -13.52 2.72 -17.62
N GLY A 127 -12.31 3.30 -17.54
CA GLY A 127 -12.05 4.70 -17.86
C GLY A 127 -12.32 5.70 -16.73
N PHE A 128 -12.69 5.24 -15.52
CA PHE A 128 -12.92 6.17 -14.40
C PHE A 128 -11.61 6.76 -13.86
N ARG A 129 -11.63 8.08 -13.61
CA ARG A 129 -10.55 8.80 -12.93
C ARG A 129 -10.81 8.91 -11.43
N GLU A 130 -9.75 8.75 -10.64
CA GLU A 130 -9.85 8.78 -9.18
C GLU A 130 -9.66 10.20 -8.62
N LYS A 131 -10.79 10.83 -8.24
CA LYS A 131 -10.81 12.13 -7.55
C LYS A 131 -10.67 11.98 -6.03
N LEU A 132 -10.05 12.98 -5.42
CA LEU A 132 -9.89 13.07 -3.97
C LEU A 132 -11.25 13.37 -3.30
N PRO A 133 -11.66 12.64 -2.26
CA PRO A 133 -12.85 12.97 -1.48
C PRO A 133 -12.74 14.36 -0.82
N ARG A 134 -13.85 15.11 -0.79
CA ARG A 134 -13.91 16.45 -0.18
C ARG A 134 -13.44 16.48 1.28
N GLY A 135 -13.70 15.42 2.05
CA GLY A 135 -13.22 15.30 3.42
C GLY A 135 -11.69 15.31 3.51
N TYR A 136 -11.01 14.61 2.60
CA TYR A 136 -9.55 14.63 2.50
C TYR A 136 -9.00 15.94 1.96
N GLU A 137 -9.69 16.59 1.01
CA GLU A 137 -9.29 17.92 0.56
C GLU A 137 -9.31 18.94 1.71
N ARG A 138 -10.37 18.94 2.53
CA ARG A 138 -10.45 19.78 3.72
C ARG A 138 -9.35 19.44 4.73
N LEU A 139 -9.15 18.16 5.01
CA LEU A 139 -8.11 17.70 5.94
C LEU A 139 -6.72 18.17 5.48
N LEU A 140 -6.40 18.05 4.19
CA LEU A 140 -5.11 18.49 3.67
C LEU A 140 -4.94 20.00 3.72
N ARG A 141 -6.00 20.81 3.85
CA ARG A 141 -5.95 22.27 4.03
C ARG A 141 -5.86 22.69 5.48
N ASP A 142 -6.25 21.82 6.41
CA ASP A 142 -6.21 22.08 7.85
C ASP A 142 -4.77 22.20 8.36
N GLU A 143 -4.41 23.38 8.87
CA GLU A 143 -3.10 23.70 9.42
C GLU A 143 -2.79 22.90 10.69
N ARG A 144 -3.80 22.61 11.52
CA ARG A 144 -3.63 21.83 12.74
C ARG A 144 -3.22 20.40 12.39
N PHE A 145 -3.87 19.81 11.37
CA PHE A 145 -3.51 18.48 10.89
C PHE A 145 -2.08 18.45 10.33
N ARG A 146 -1.72 19.43 9.50
CA ARG A 146 -0.37 19.55 8.94
C ARG A 146 0.68 19.68 10.05
N GLY A 147 0.44 20.56 11.02
CA GLY A 147 1.31 20.77 12.17
C GLY A 147 1.48 19.50 13.01
N HIS A 148 0.37 18.77 13.25
CA HIS A 148 0.41 17.48 13.95
C HIS A 148 1.30 16.46 13.23
N VAL A 149 1.13 16.28 11.91
CA VAL A 149 1.92 15.33 11.13
C VAL A 149 3.39 15.74 11.04
N GLN A 150 3.68 17.02 10.85
CA GLN A 150 5.04 17.56 10.83
C GLN A 150 5.73 17.35 12.18
N GLY A 151 5.06 17.70 13.28
CA GLY A 151 5.54 17.48 14.65
C GLY A 151 5.81 16.00 14.92
N PHE A 152 4.87 15.12 14.57
CA PHE A 152 5.04 13.68 14.70
C PHE A 152 6.31 13.17 14.01
N TYR A 153 6.54 13.55 12.75
CA TYR A 153 7.72 13.08 12.02
C TYR A 153 9.01 13.74 12.50
N ALA A 154 8.98 15.01 12.93
CA ALA A 154 10.13 15.68 13.54
C ALA A 154 10.57 14.99 14.83
N SER A 155 9.63 14.74 15.75
CA SER A 155 9.88 13.98 16.97
C SER A 155 10.36 12.56 16.66
N LYS A 156 9.79 11.91 15.63
CA LYS A 156 10.22 10.57 15.21
C LYS A 156 11.66 10.54 14.70
N VAL A 157 12.08 11.58 13.98
CA VAL A 157 13.47 11.72 13.51
C VAL A 157 14.42 11.85 14.70
N GLN A 158 14.10 12.69 15.68
CA GLN A 158 14.92 12.87 16.90
C GLN A 158 15.01 11.56 17.71
N GLU A 159 13.88 10.88 17.94
CA GLU A 159 13.84 9.59 18.64
C GLU A 159 14.74 8.55 17.96
N LEU A 160 14.66 8.43 16.62
CA LEU A 160 15.47 7.49 15.86
C LEU A 160 16.96 7.89 15.83
N GLN A 161 17.29 9.18 15.85
CA GLN A 161 18.66 9.68 15.96
C GLN A 161 19.27 9.34 17.33
N ALA A 162 18.54 9.55 18.42
CA ALA A 162 18.96 9.19 19.77
C ALA A 162 19.20 7.67 19.90
N LYS A 163 18.25 6.85 19.42
CA LYS A 163 18.42 5.39 19.34
C LYS A 163 19.64 4.99 18.52
N LYS A 164 19.87 5.65 17.39
CA LYS A 164 21.04 5.39 16.56
C LYS A 164 22.34 5.76 17.26
N ALA A 165 22.38 6.82 18.05
CA ALA A 165 23.58 7.24 18.78
C ALA A 165 24.00 6.19 19.82
N GLN A 166 23.02 5.66 20.57
CA GLN A 166 23.24 4.66 21.62
C GLN A 166 23.54 3.25 21.08
N GLU A 167 23.08 2.93 19.87
CA GLU A 167 23.25 1.60 19.28
C GLU A 167 24.69 1.33 18.83
N ARG A 168 25.33 0.28 19.35
CA ARG A 168 26.67 -0.16 18.96
C ARG A 168 26.66 -1.10 17.75
N ASN A 169 25.57 -1.86 17.55
CA ASN A 169 25.49 -2.86 16.50
C ASN A 169 25.42 -2.20 15.10
N PRO A 170 26.38 -2.47 14.19
CA PRO A 170 26.42 -1.82 12.87
C PRO A 170 25.19 -2.13 12.01
N TYR A 171 24.60 -3.33 12.14
CA TYR A 171 23.42 -3.71 11.37
C TYR A 171 22.17 -2.94 11.81
N LEU A 172 21.98 -2.77 13.13
CA LEU A 172 20.88 -2.00 13.69
C LEU A 172 21.03 -0.50 13.39
N ARG A 173 22.25 0.05 13.50
CA ARG A 173 22.55 1.43 13.07
C ARG A 173 22.19 1.69 11.60
N ARG A 174 22.48 0.74 10.69
CA ARG A 174 22.10 0.84 9.27
C ARG A 174 20.58 0.82 9.10
N ARG A 175 19.86 -0.01 9.85
CA ARG A 175 18.38 -0.02 9.84
C ARG A 175 17.81 1.32 10.31
N LEU A 176 18.25 1.81 11.46
CA LEU A 176 17.83 3.10 12.01
C LEU A 176 18.11 4.26 11.04
N SER A 177 19.26 4.24 10.35
CA SER A 177 19.58 5.26 9.33
C SER A 177 18.58 5.29 8.18
N ARG A 178 18.06 4.13 7.75
CA ARG A 178 17.02 4.05 6.71
C ARG A 178 15.68 4.56 7.21
N GLU A 179 15.33 4.23 8.45
CA GLU A 179 14.10 4.71 9.10
C GLU A 179 14.13 6.23 9.29
N ILE A 180 15.27 6.81 9.72
CA ILE A 180 15.50 8.26 9.74
C ILE A 180 15.31 8.86 8.35
N GLY A 181 15.95 8.29 7.32
CA GLY A 181 15.81 8.76 5.94
C GLY A 181 14.36 8.70 5.44
N LYS A 182 13.58 7.70 5.86
CA LYS A 182 12.16 7.58 5.54
C LYS A 182 11.33 8.65 6.23
N ALA A 183 11.54 8.86 7.54
CA ALA A 183 10.85 9.89 8.30
C ALA A 183 11.17 11.30 7.77
N LYS A 184 12.42 11.59 7.42
CA LYS A 184 12.82 12.85 6.76
C LYS A 184 12.11 13.07 5.41
N ARG A 185 11.99 12.03 4.57
CA ARG A 185 11.23 12.11 3.30
C ARG A 185 9.74 12.37 3.53
N HIS A 186 9.16 11.81 4.59
CA HIS A 186 7.77 12.06 4.94
C HIS A 186 7.56 13.49 5.41
N LEU A 187 8.49 13.99 6.25
CA LEU A 187 8.49 15.39 6.70
C LEU A 187 8.61 16.35 5.51
N SER A 188 9.58 16.13 4.60
CA SER A 188 9.76 16.98 3.43
C SER A 188 8.54 16.99 2.50
N LEU A 189 7.84 15.86 2.39
CA LEU A 189 6.62 15.72 1.58
C LEU A 189 5.44 16.55 2.15
N PHE A 190 5.40 16.76 3.47
CA PHE A 190 4.43 17.65 4.09
C PHE A 190 4.87 19.12 4.07
N SER A 191 6.16 19.41 4.17
CA SER A 191 6.69 20.76 4.01
C SER A 191 6.48 21.31 2.59
N SER A 192 6.61 20.48 1.56
CA SER A 192 6.41 20.91 0.17
C SER A 192 4.94 21.21 -0.20
N LEU A 193 3.98 20.84 0.64
CA LEU A 193 2.56 21.22 0.46
C LEU A 193 2.27 22.67 0.88
N GLN A 194 3.20 23.32 1.59
CA GLN A 194 3.06 24.71 2.03
C GLN A 194 3.46 25.72 0.95
N GLY A 195 4.01 25.27 -0.19
CA GLY A 195 4.30 26.15 -1.34
C GLY A 195 3.02 26.63 -2.04
N SER A 196 3.01 27.89 -2.50
CA SER A 196 1.84 28.54 -3.12
C SER A 196 1.16 27.68 -4.20
N PRO A 197 -0.19 27.67 -4.26
CA PRO A 197 -0.98 26.90 -5.24
C PRO A 197 -1.00 27.54 -6.64
N GLY A 198 0.08 28.23 -7.04
CA GLY A 198 0.18 28.99 -8.29
C GLY A 198 0.63 28.13 -9.46
N SER A 199 -0.05 27.01 -9.73
CA SER A 199 -0.08 26.34 -11.05
C SER A 199 -0.82 25.00 -10.97
N GLN A 200 -2.10 25.04 -10.64
CA GLN A 200 -3.00 24.01 -11.18
C GLN A 200 -3.25 24.35 -12.66
N ARG A 201 -2.20 24.25 -13.48
CA ARG A 201 -2.37 24.22 -14.94
C ARG A 201 -2.90 22.82 -15.24
N GLU A 202 -4.08 22.72 -15.83
CA GLU A 202 -4.49 21.48 -16.50
C GLU A 202 -3.40 21.10 -17.50
N VAL A 203 -2.67 20.02 -17.21
CA VAL A 203 -1.68 19.46 -18.13
C VAL A 203 -2.35 18.31 -18.85
N THR A 204 -2.92 18.61 -20.01
CA THR A 204 -2.92 17.69 -21.14
C THR A 204 -1.47 17.49 -21.58
N ASP A 205 -1.14 16.29 -22.04
CA ASP A 205 0.17 15.88 -22.59
C ASP A 205 1.29 15.48 -21.61
N GLY A 206 1.20 14.21 -21.19
CA GLY A 206 2.29 13.24 -21.40
C GLY A 206 3.55 13.34 -20.53
N ARG A 207 3.77 14.42 -19.78
CA ARG A 207 4.90 14.56 -18.85
C ARG A 207 4.39 15.09 -17.51
N ASN A 208 4.28 14.20 -16.52
CA ASN A 208 3.89 14.59 -15.16
C ASN A 208 4.95 15.54 -14.57
N SER A 209 4.58 16.80 -14.31
CA SER A 209 5.31 17.64 -13.36
C SER A 209 5.38 16.90 -12.01
N PRO A 210 6.49 17.00 -11.25
CA PRO A 210 6.62 16.34 -9.94
C PRO A 210 5.83 17.10 -8.87
N GLY A 211 4.55 17.36 -9.12
CA GLY A 211 3.62 17.84 -8.11
C GLY A 211 3.48 16.78 -7.00
N VAL A 212 3.33 17.24 -5.76
CA VAL A 212 3.14 16.36 -4.61
C VAL A 212 1.83 15.59 -4.80
N ASN A 213 1.89 14.27 -4.97
CA ASN A 213 0.68 13.46 -5.13
C ASN A 213 -0.13 13.43 -3.82
N PRO A 214 -1.35 13.99 -3.79
CA PRO A 214 -2.15 14.13 -2.56
C PRO A 214 -2.49 12.78 -1.93
N TRP A 215 -2.62 11.71 -2.73
CA TRP A 215 -2.85 10.36 -2.21
C TRP A 215 -1.66 9.86 -1.37
N ARG A 216 -0.42 10.20 -1.77
CA ARG A 216 0.78 9.82 -1.01
C ARG A 216 0.91 10.61 0.28
N VAL A 217 0.55 11.90 0.24
CA VAL A 217 0.48 12.76 1.42
C VAL A 217 -0.50 12.19 2.44
N LEU A 218 -1.74 11.93 2.02
CA LEU A 218 -2.76 11.37 2.89
C LEU A 218 -2.31 10.07 3.52
N ARG A 219 -1.70 9.17 2.74
CA ARG A 219 -1.16 7.92 3.26
C ARG A 219 -0.12 8.16 4.37
N VAL A 220 0.80 9.10 4.14
CA VAL A 220 1.86 9.43 5.10
C VAL A 220 1.27 10.08 6.36
N GLY A 221 0.33 11.00 6.22
CA GLY A 221 -0.27 11.72 7.36
C GLY A 221 -1.26 10.90 8.18
N LEU A 222 -2.04 10.02 7.53
CA LEU A 222 -3.08 9.26 8.21
C LEU A 222 -2.54 7.96 8.83
N PHE A 223 -1.67 7.21 8.16
CA PHE A 223 -1.40 5.83 8.56
C PHE A 223 -0.55 5.72 9.82
N LEU A 224 0.70 6.15 9.76
CA LEU A 224 1.57 6.02 10.94
C LEU A 224 1.21 7.05 12.03
N PRO A 225 0.96 8.34 11.73
CA PRO A 225 0.67 9.33 12.75
C PRO A 225 -0.69 9.12 13.46
N LEU A 226 -1.78 8.85 12.72
CA LEU A 226 -3.11 8.67 13.34
C LEU A 226 -3.46 7.21 13.63
N LEU A 227 -3.15 6.28 12.71
CA LEU A 227 -3.50 4.86 12.86
C LEU A 227 -2.40 4.01 13.53
N GLY A 228 -1.26 4.62 13.88
CA GLY A 228 -0.16 3.97 14.59
C GLY A 228 0.57 2.86 13.81
N ARG A 229 0.27 2.66 12.53
CA ARG A 229 0.84 1.58 11.70
C ARG A 229 1.17 2.07 10.30
N GLU A 230 2.28 1.60 9.73
CA GLU A 230 2.68 1.98 8.37
C GLU A 230 1.72 1.49 7.27
N VAL A 231 1.05 0.36 7.52
CA VAL A 231 -0.03 -0.20 6.68
C VAL A 231 -1.03 -0.84 7.64
N PRO A 232 -2.06 -0.10 8.09
CA PRO A 232 -3.11 -0.61 8.96
C PRO A 232 -3.86 -1.77 8.29
N ARG A 233 -4.32 -2.74 9.08
CA ARG A 233 -5.20 -3.82 8.60
C ARG A 233 -6.65 -3.37 8.57
N ASP A 234 -7.07 -2.72 9.64
CA ASP A 234 -8.35 -2.05 9.73
C ASP A 234 -8.22 -0.62 9.23
N LEU A 235 -9.02 -0.30 8.23
CA LEU A 235 -9.09 1.02 7.59
C LEU A 235 -10.46 1.67 7.84
N SER A 236 -11.38 1.00 8.53
CA SER A 236 -12.70 1.55 8.89
C SER A 236 -12.64 2.89 9.62
N PRO A 237 -11.63 3.19 10.47
CA PRO A 237 -11.56 4.49 11.15
C PRO A 237 -11.43 5.68 10.17
N LEU A 238 -10.94 5.47 8.95
CA LEU A 238 -10.81 6.52 7.94
C LEU A 238 -12.16 6.98 7.37
N LYS A 239 -13.24 6.22 7.58
CA LYS A 239 -14.58 6.55 7.06
C LYS A 239 -15.05 7.91 7.58
N VAL A 240 -14.82 8.22 8.86
CA VAL A 240 -15.20 9.51 9.47
C VAL A 240 -14.46 10.66 8.79
N ILE A 241 -13.16 10.51 8.58
CA ILE A 241 -12.31 11.52 7.94
C ILE A 241 -12.73 11.72 6.48
N LEU A 242 -13.02 10.64 5.76
CA LEU A 242 -13.44 10.69 4.35
C LEU A 242 -14.72 11.50 4.16
N HIS A 243 -15.70 11.34 5.06
CA HIS A 243 -16.99 12.05 4.98
C HIS A 243 -16.95 13.45 5.61
N ARG A 244 -16.45 13.56 6.84
CA ARG A 244 -16.53 14.80 7.64
C ARG A 244 -15.29 15.67 7.49
N GLY A 245 -14.14 15.11 7.13
CA GLY A 245 -12.86 15.82 7.15
C GLY A 245 -12.35 16.16 8.56
N ALA A 246 -13.10 15.78 9.60
CA ALA A 246 -12.77 16.00 10.99
C ALA A 246 -11.81 14.90 11.47
N TRP A 247 -10.67 15.33 12.01
CA TRP A 247 -9.67 14.47 12.67
C TRP A 247 -9.46 14.86 14.14
N GLU A 248 -10.00 16.02 14.57
CA GLU A 248 -9.95 16.50 15.94
C GLU A 248 -10.75 15.56 16.86
N GLY A 249 -10.16 15.18 17.99
CA GLY A 249 -10.74 14.16 18.88
C GLY A 249 -10.35 12.72 18.55
N TRP A 250 -9.43 12.49 17.59
CA TRP A 250 -8.79 11.19 17.39
C TRP A 250 -7.92 10.82 18.60
N LYS A 251 -8.55 10.35 19.67
CA LYS A 251 -7.89 9.59 20.72
C LYS A 251 -7.51 8.27 20.07
N GLY A 252 -6.22 8.10 19.77
CA GLY A 252 -5.70 6.88 19.15
C GLY A 252 -6.38 5.67 19.77
N GLY A 253 -7.05 4.87 18.93
CA GLY A 253 -7.73 3.67 19.39
C GLY A 253 -6.80 2.93 20.34
N LEU A 254 -7.30 2.66 21.55
CA LEU A 254 -6.60 2.01 22.64
C LEU A 254 -5.58 1.01 22.06
N GLY A 255 -4.30 1.34 22.22
CA GLY A 255 -3.27 0.33 22.13
C GLY A 255 -3.61 -0.82 23.09
N PRO A 256 -3.00 -2.00 22.92
CA PRO A 256 -3.15 -3.03 23.95
C PRO A 256 -2.82 -2.41 25.33
N PRO A 257 -3.51 -2.86 26.40
CA PRO A 257 -3.42 -2.24 27.72
C PRO A 257 -1.95 -2.11 28.18
N PRO A 258 -1.62 -1.13 29.04
CA PRO A 258 -0.30 -1.02 29.63
C PRO A 258 -0.11 -2.19 30.61
N GLY A 259 0.32 -3.34 30.09
CA GLY A 259 0.39 -4.58 30.86
C GLY A 259 0.39 -5.80 29.96
N GLY A 260 1.48 -6.02 29.24
CA GLY A 260 1.62 -7.17 28.35
C GLY A 260 2.72 -7.00 27.32
N GLY A 261 3.94 -6.72 27.76
CA GLY A 261 5.10 -6.91 26.88
C GLY A 261 5.13 -8.36 26.39
N PRO A 262 5.59 -8.65 25.16
CA PRO A 262 6.05 -9.99 24.88
C PRO A 262 7.20 -10.25 25.87
N LYS A 263 7.01 -11.21 26.78
CA LYS A 263 8.11 -11.82 27.52
C LYS A 263 9.22 -12.05 26.48
N CYS A 264 10.36 -11.41 26.69
CA CYS A 264 11.59 -11.85 26.10
C CYS A 264 11.70 -13.33 26.46
N ALA A 265 11.39 -14.20 25.50
CA ALA A 265 11.84 -15.57 25.58
C ALA A 265 13.36 -15.47 25.52
N ASN A 266 13.98 -15.65 26.68
CA ASN A 266 15.40 -15.95 26.79
C ASN A 266 15.65 -17.19 25.94
N VAL A 267 16.07 -16.98 24.69
CA VAL A 267 16.68 -18.04 23.91
C VAL A 267 18.12 -18.11 24.41
N HIS A 268 18.36 -19.01 25.35
CA HIS A 268 19.71 -19.52 25.60
C HIS A 268 20.17 -20.21 24.31
N PHE A 269 21.28 -19.73 23.75
CA PHE A 269 22.03 -20.49 22.77
C PHE A 269 22.94 -21.43 23.54
N GLY A 270 22.51 -22.68 23.68
CA GLY A 270 23.41 -23.83 23.73
C GLY A 270 23.66 -24.31 22.31
#